data_AF-A0A445E9H3-F1
#
_entry.id   AF-A0A445E9H3-F1
#
_cell.length_a   1.000
_cell.length_b   1.000
_cell.length_c   1.000
_cell.angle_alpha   90.00
_cell.angle_beta   90.00
_cell.angle_gamma   90.00
#
_symmetry.space_group_name_H-M   'P 1'
#
loop_
_entity.id
_entity.type
_entity.pdbx_description
1 polymer ?
#
loop_
_entity_poly.entity_id
_entity_poly.type
_entity_poly.pdbx_seq_one_letter_code
_entity_poly.pdbx_strand_id
1 'polypeptide(L)'
;MVKKNEKDEIIDVQQQSYRAFKLVEVQLSFLYDVLYTKAPVIYSLPGLVFRSISIFSIVSALVAFVVFVDTNHLSKVDVCITYALFVGAVSLELYAFISLILSDWTMRWLTKKKSSLQSFIICWASHQGRKRWSGCMSQHNLLSFCMKKRVANFIGIDLIFRIYLGIELYWQRQWKQVDNNLKKLIFQEIEERHKEYDESRFDYNHLKELLSYRGNHALTFDQIGWSVEVEFGHSLLIWHIATDICYDAASEDDKNNNYNCKESKSLSDYMLYVLLMRPFLLPKWIDRITHVRDSFREAIRILQRKQFPVKDYADASRMLIQMYRQSYQPLENQRRDKSGKYVLIEGCRLASQLQDLGCSWEMICKVWIEMLTYAASNCEWGVHAQQLRRGGELLTHVCLLMADLGLNQQFDIGRQGLHKESQNDGWGWVKCKIVDPYGY
;
A
#
# COMPACT_ATOMS: atom_id res chain seq x y z
N MET A 1 1.87 -19.16 -34.74
CA MET A 1 3.12 -18.74 -34.06
C MET A 1 2.94 -17.45 -33.26
N VAL A 2 2.33 -16.39 -33.80
CA VAL A 2 2.12 -15.10 -33.10
C VAL A 2 1.38 -15.23 -31.75
N LYS A 3 0.25 -15.93 -31.67
CA LYS A 3 -0.51 -16.15 -30.41
C LYS A 3 0.21 -16.99 -29.35
N LYS A 4 1.26 -17.73 -29.72
CA LYS A 4 2.06 -18.52 -28.76
C LYS A 4 3.08 -17.61 -28.07
N ASN A 5 3.75 -16.77 -28.85
CA ASN A 5 4.71 -15.79 -28.33
C ASN A 5 4.06 -14.78 -27.38
N GLU A 6 2.87 -14.27 -27.71
CA GLU A 6 2.14 -13.31 -26.86
C GLU A 6 1.71 -13.93 -25.51
N LYS A 7 1.30 -15.20 -25.50
CA LYS A 7 0.98 -15.91 -24.26
C LYS A 7 2.23 -16.18 -23.41
N ASP A 8 3.32 -16.56 -24.05
CA ASP A 8 4.59 -16.83 -23.36
C ASP A 8 5.16 -15.53 -22.75
N GLU A 9 5.04 -14.39 -23.44
CA GLU A 9 5.41 -13.07 -22.94
C GLU A 9 4.52 -12.61 -21.78
N ILE A 10 3.19 -12.81 -21.88
CA ILE A 10 2.24 -12.51 -20.79
C ILE A 10 2.56 -13.33 -19.52
N ILE A 11 2.93 -14.61 -19.69
CA ILE A 11 3.31 -15.51 -18.59
C ILE A 11 4.61 -15.03 -17.94
N ASP A 12 5.58 -14.59 -18.74
CA ASP A 12 6.86 -14.09 -18.22
C ASP A 12 6.65 -12.82 -17.38
N VAL A 13 5.91 -11.82 -17.89
CA VAL A 13 5.64 -10.58 -17.14
C VAL A 13 4.86 -10.86 -15.85
N GLN A 14 3.88 -11.76 -15.88
CA GLN A 14 3.15 -12.15 -14.66
C GLN A 14 4.08 -12.78 -13.61
N GLN A 15 5.02 -13.61 -14.06
CA GLN A 15 6.00 -14.27 -13.19
C GLN A 15 7.02 -13.27 -12.63
N GLN A 16 7.45 -12.29 -13.43
CA GLN A 16 8.32 -11.19 -13.01
C GLN A 16 7.64 -10.30 -11.96
N SER A 17 6.41 -9.84 -12.23
CA SER A 17 5.60 -9.06 -11.28
C SER A 17 5.42 -9.81 -9.96
N TYR A 18 5.09 -11.11 -10.00
CA TYR A 18 4.98 -11.93 -8.80
C TYR A 18 6.27 -11.96 -7.98
N ARG A 19 7.43 -12.15 -8.66
CA ARG A 19 8.74 -12.16 -8.00
C ARG A 19 9.09 -10.79 -7.41
N ALA A 20 8.80 -9.70 -8.11
CA ALA A 20 9.05 -8.33 -7.63
C ALA A 20 8.24 -8.02 -6.36
N PHE A 21 6.94 -8.28 -6.36
CA PHE A 21 6.12 -8.11 -5.16
C PHE A 21 6.56 -9.03 -4.01
N LYS A 22 7.00 -10.27 -4.30
CA LYS A 22 7.55 -11.16 -3.28
C LYS A 22 8.86 -10.66 -2.69
N LEU A 23 9.73 -10.07 -3.50
CA LEU A 23 10.96 -9.46 -3.04
C LEU A 23 10.66 -8.30 -2.08
N VAL A 24 9.74 -7.41 -2.47
CA VAL A 24 9.27 -6.29 -1.65
C VAL A 24 8.67 -6.76 -0.33
N GLU A 25 7.82 -7.81 -0.35
CA GLU A 25 7.27 -8.40 0.88
C GLU A 25 8.38 -8.85 1.86
N VAL A 26 9.45 -9.46 1.35
CA VAL A 26 10.60 -9.90 2.15
C VAL A 26 11.40 -8.70 2.67
N GLN A 27 11.66 -7.69 1.84
CA GLN A 27 12.36 -6.50 2.27
C GLN A 27 11.58 -5.73 3.35
N LEU A 28 10.26 -5.61 3.21
CA LEU A 28 9.41 -4.96 4.21
C LEU A 28 9.35 -5.75 5.52
N SER A 29 9.38 -7.09 5.48
CA SER A 29 9.48 -7.88 6.71
C SER A 29 10.81 -7.65 7.42
N PHE A 30 11.91 -7.53 6.67
CA PHE A 30 13.20 -7.14 7.26
C PHE A 30 13.15 -5.74 7.87
N LEU A 31 12.55 -4.77 7.17
CA LEU A 31 12.42 -3.41 7.67
C LEU A 31 11.58 -3.36 8.95
N TYR A 32 10.50 -4.14 9.01
CA TYR A 32 9.70 -4.32 10.21
C TYR A 32 10.53 -4.87 11.37
N ASP A 33 11.30 -5.92 11.12
CA ASP A 33 12.17 -6.53 12.12
C ASP A 33 13.19 -5.52 12.68
N VAL A 34 13.81 -4.69 11.82
CA VAL A 34 14.73 -3.64 12.26
C VAL A 34 14.05 -2.62 13.16
N LEU A 35 12.88 -2.12 12.72
CA LEU A 35 12.26 -0.94 13.32
C LEU A 35 11.41 -1.25 14.56
N TYR A 36 10.78 -2.43 14.60
CA TYR A 36 9.74 -2.72 15.60
C TYR A 36 10.04 -3.94 16.47
N THR A 37 11.13 -4.64 16.20
CA THR A 37 11.51 -5.82 16.99
C THR A 37 12.94 -5.70 17.47
N LYS A 38 13.29 -6.51 18.47
CA LYS A 38 14.68 -6.67 18.92
C LYS A 38 15.49 -7.60 18.01
N ALA A 39 14.95 -7.97 16.84
CA ALA A 39 15.57 -8.87 15.88
C ALA A 39 17.05 -8.54 15.60
N PRO A 40 17.45 -7.29 15.28
CA PRO A 40 18.85 -7.00 14.95
C PRO A 40 19.83 -7.35 16.07
N VAL A 41 19.41 -7.15 17.33
CA VAL A 41 20.22 -7.44 18.51
C VAL A 41 20.18 -8.94 18.83
N ILE A 42 19.00 -9.55 18.77
CA ILE A 42 18.79 -10.98 19.06
C ILE A 42 19.52 -11.87 18.06
N TYR A 43 19.53 -11.49 16.78
CA TYR A 43 20.13 -12.25 15.68
C TYR A 43 21.62 -11.89 15.46
N SER A 44 22.23 -11.14 16.39
CA SER A 44 23.66 -10.81 16.38
C SER A 44 24.51 -11.91 17.05
N LEU A 45 25.83 -11.92 16.79
CA LEU A 45 26.76 -12.86 17.42
C LEU A 45 26.71 -12.77 18.97
N PRO A 46 26.70 -11.59 19.60
CA PRO A 46 26.50 -11.49 21.05
C PRO A 46 25.15 -12.05 21.52
N GLY A 47 24.06 -11.81 20.77
CA GLY A 47 22.74 -12.36 21.07
C GLY A 47 22.73 -13.89 21.09
N LEU A 48 23.42 -14.53 20.14
CA LEU A 48 23.59 -15.99 20.09
C LEU A 48 24.38 -16.51 21.30
N VAL A 49 25.44 -15.81 21.70
CA VAL A 49 26.25 -16.16 22.88
C VAL A 49 25.41 -16.09 24.15
N PHE A 50 24.68 -14.98 24.37
CA PHE A 50 23.81 -14.83 25.54
C PHE A 50 22.71 -15.88 25.61
N ARG A 51 22.10 -16.25 24.47
CA ARG A 51 21.13 -17.36 24.45
C ARG A 51 21.75 -18.72 24.77
N SER A 52 22.94 -18.98 24.26
CA SER A 52 23.67 -20.20 24.59
C SER A 52 23.94 -20.27 26.10
N ILE A 53 24.40 -19.17 26.70
CA ILE A 53 24.59 -19.05 28.15
C ILE A 53 23.28 -19.30 28.90
N SER A 54 22.16 -18.69 28.47
CA SER A 54 20.83 -18.90 29.06
C SER A 54 20.44 -20.38 29.08
N ILE A 55 20.59 -21.07 27.94
CA ILE A 55 20.30 -22.51 27.83
C ILE A 55 21.19 -23.31 28.80
N PHE A 56 22.50 -23.05 28.84
CA PHE A 56 23.40 -23.73 29.76
C PHE A 56 23.05 -23.46 31.22
N SER A 57 22.66 -22.23 31.58
CA SER A 57 22.24 -21.89 32.93
C SER A 57 20.95 -22.60 33.34
N ILE A 58 19.95 -22.68 32.46
CA ILE A 58 18.68 -23.38 32.73
C ILE A 58 18.92 -24.88 32.91
N VAL A 59 19.73 -25.48 32.03
CA VAL A 59 20.09 -26.91 32.13
C VAL A 59 20.88 -27.18 33.41
N SER A 60 21.82 -26.30 33.78
CA SER A 60 22.59 -26.43 35.02
C SER A 60 21.71 -26.30 36.26
N ALA A 61 20.74 -25.37 36.26
CA ALA A 61 19.78 -25.21 37.35
C ALA A 61 18.85 -26.43 37.48
N LEU A 62 18.40 -27.02 36.36
CA LEU A 62 17.63 -28.25 36.36
C LEU A 62 18.44 -29.42 36.94
N VAL A 63 19.70 -29.58 36.51
CA VAL A 63 20.59 -30.62 37.05
C VAL A 63 20.82 -30.40 38.55
N ALA A 64 21.07 -29.17 38.98
CA ALA A 64 21.26 -28.85 40.39
C ALA A 64 20.01 -29.16 41.22
N PHE A 65 18.82 -28.86 40.71
CA PHE A 65 17.55 -29.21 41.36
C PHE A 65 17.40 -30.73 41.51
N VAL A 66 17.71 -31.50 40.46
CA VAL A 66 17.63 -32.97 40.49
C VAL A 66 18.64 -33.60 41.45
N VAL A 67 19.86 -33.05 41.52
CA VAL A 67 20.97 -33.66 42.27
C VAL A 67 21.00 -33.22 43.74
N PHE A 68 20.75 -31.94 44.03
CA PHE A 68 20.99 -31.38 45.37
C PHE A 68 19.72 -31.18 46.20
N VAL A 69 18.53 -31.17 45.60
CA VAL A 69 17.28 -30.95 46.32
C VAL A 69 16.64 -32.28 46.66
N ASP A 70 16.53 -32.59 47.94
CA ASP A 70 15.80 -33.76 48.39
C ASP A 70 14.29 -33.53 48.24
N THR A 71 13.72 -34.13 47.18
CA THR A 71 12.31 -33.99 46.82
C THR A 71 11.36 -34.60 47.84
N ASN A 72 11.86 -35.40 48.80
CA ASN A 72 11.03 -36.06 49.81
C ASN A 72 10.43 -35.09 50.85
N HIS A 73 11.06 -33.92 51.04
CA HIS A 73 10.59 -32.89 51.98
C HIS A 73 9.68 -31.83 51.33
N LEU A 74 9.56 -31.84 50.00
CA LEU A 74 8.75 -30.89 49.23
C LEU A 74 7.37 -31.46 48.93
N SER A 75 6.37 -30.57 48.81
CA SER A 75 5.04 -31.01 48.38
C SER A 75 5.13 -31.56 46.94
N LYS A 76 4.39 -32.64 46.66
CA LYS A 76 4.35 -33.22 45.29
C LYS A 76 3.90 -32.18 44.25
N VAL A 77 3.10 -31.20 44.67
CA VAL A 77 2.61 -30.11 43.82
C VAL A 77 3.76 -29.18 43.44
N ASP A 78 4.59 -28.75 44.40
CA ASP A 78 5.71 -27.83 44.14
C ASP A 78 6.78 -28.47 43.25
N VAL A 79 7.03 -29.77 43.45
CA VAL A 79 7.94 -30.56 42.58
C VAL A 79 7.39 -30.59 41.14
N CYS A 80 6.09 -30.85 40.98
CA CYS A 80 5.44 -30.86 39.67
C CYS A 80 5.51 -29.48 38.97
N ILE A 81 5.20 -28.41 39.70
CA ILE A 81 5.29 -27.03 39.19
C ILE A 81 6.72 -26.72 38.74
N THR A 82 7.72 -27.09 39.54
CA THR A 82 9.12 -26.81 39.23
C THR A 82 9.58 -27.50 37.95
N TYR A 83 9.25 -28.80 37.78
CA TYR A 83 9.54 -29.51 36.54
C TYR A 83 8.79 -28.91 35.34
N ALA A 84 7.53 -28.53 35.50
CA ALA A 84 6.76 -27.88 34.44
C ALA A 84 7.39 -26.55 34.01
N LEU A 85 7.89 -25.74 34.95
CA LEU A 85 8.60 -24.49 34.66
C LEU A 85 9.91 -24.74 33.91
N PHE A 86 10.72 -25.72 34.31
CA PHE A 86 11.96 -26.07 33.61
C PHE A 86 11.71 -26.57 32.19
N VAL A 87 10.76 -27.49 32.01
CA VAL A 87 10.38 -28.00 30.68
C VAL A 87 9.86 -26.86 29.79
N GLY A 88 9.03 -25.97 30.34
CA GLY A 88 8.55 -24.78 29.64
C GLY A 88 9.69 -23.84 29.22
N ALA A 89 10.62 -23.55 30.13
CA ALA A 89 11.76 -22.67 29.88
C ALA A 89 12.70 -23.23 28.79
N VAL A 90 13.06 -24.52 28.88
CA VAL A 90 13.87 -25.20 27.86
C VAL A 90 13.16 -25.22 26.51
N SER A 91 11.85 -25.49 26.49
CA SER A 91 11.07 -25.51 25.26
C SER A 91 11.00 -24.14 24.59
N LEU A 92 10.83 -23.07 25.36
CA LEU A 92 10.82 -21.69 24.86
C LEU A 92 12.18 -21.26 24.31
N GLU A 93 13.28 -21.61 24.99
CA GLU A 93 14.63 -21.31 24.52
C GLU A 93 14.98 -22.09 23.25
N LEU A 94 14.65 -23.39 23.21
CA LEU A 94 14.83 -24.21 22.01
C LEU A 94 14.02 -23.67 20.83
N TYR A 95 12.77 -23.27 21.07
CA TYR A 95 11.93 -22.63 20.06
C TYR A 95 12.55 -21.32 19.55
N ALA A 96 13.03 -20.46 20.47
CA ALA A 96 13.68 -19.21 20.11
C ALA A 96 14.98 -19.43 19.31
N PHE A 97 15.74 -20.48 19.63
CA PHE A 97 16.95 -20.88 18.92
C PHE A 97 16.66 -21.43 17.53
N ILE A 98 15.65 -22.30 17.39
CA ILE A 98 15.18 -22.79 16.08
C ILE A 98 14.68 -21.63 15.23
N SER A 99 13.89 -20.72 15.81
CA SER A 99 13.42 -19.50 15.11
C SER A 99 14.58 -18.58 14.71
N LEU A 100 15.72 -18.64 15.40
CA LEU A 100 16.95 -17.90 15.08
C LEU A 100 17.64 -18.49 13.85
N ILE A 101 17.84 -19.81 13.82
CA ILE A 101 18.44 -20.50 12.66
C ILE A 101 17.58 -20.32 11.40
N LEU A 102 16.26 -20.36 11.56
CA LEU A 102 15.28 -20.19 10.48
C LEU A 102 14.89 -18.72 10.23
N SER A 103 15.60 -17.75 10.81
CA SER A 103 15.33 -16.32 10.61
C SER A 103 15.93 -15.84 9.29
N ASP A 104 15.23 -14.91 8.65
CA ASP A 104 15.67 -14.24 7.43
C ASP A 104 17.01 -13.49 7.66
N TRP A 105 17.30 -13.08 8.90
CA TRP A 105 18.56 -12.41 9.29
C TRP A 105 19.78 -13.33 9.22
N THR A 106 19.65 -14.57 9.70
CA THR A 106 20.70 -15.58 9.62
C THR A 106 21.01 -15.90 8.16
N MET A 107 19.99 -15.87 7.30
CA MET A 107 20.14 -16.04 5.86
C MET A 107 20.88 -14.86 5.19
N ARG A 108 20.57 -13.61 5.57
CA ARG A 108 21.35 -12.44 5.14
C ARG A 108 22.82 -12.52 5.57
N TRP A 109 23.08 -12.99 6.79
CA TRP A 109 24.44 -13.17 7.30
C TRP A 109 25.20 -14.26 6.53
N LEU A 110 24.56 -15.40 6.22
CA LEU A 110 25.14 -16.48 5.41
C LEU A 110 25.45 -16.03 3.98
N THR A 111 24.63 -15.17 3.40
CA THR A 111 24.76 -14.74 2.00
C THR A 111 25.76 -13.61 1.78
N LYS A 112 26.02 -12.76 2.79
CA LYS A 112 27.20 -11.88 2.81
C LYS A 112 28.52 -12.67 2.68
N LYS A 113 28.54 -13.96 3.03
CA LYS A 113 29.73 -14.82 2.97
C LYS A 113 29.88 -15.66 1.70
N LYS A 114 28.80 -15.92 0.93
CA LYS A 114 28.83 -16.69 -0.33
C LYS A 114 27.76 -16.22 -1.33
N SER A 115 28.18 -15.79 -2.53
CA SER A 115 27.29 -15.32 -3.61
C SER A 115 26.44 -16.42 -4.24
N SER A 116 26.84 -17.70 -4.17
CA SER A 116 26.12 -18.82 -4.79
C SER A 116 24.80 -19.21 -4.12
N LEU A 117 24.45 -18.59 -2.98
CA LEU A 117 23.27 -18.94 -2.17
C LEU A 117 22.10 -17.97 -2.34
N GLN A 118 22.22 -16.91 -3.15
CA GLN A 118 21.11 -15.98 -3.40
C GLN A 118 19.87 -16.69 -3.97
N SER A 119 20.07 -17.61 -4.91
CA SER A 119 19.01 -18.46 -5.47
C SER A 119 18.36 -19.33 -4.39
N PHE A 120 19.13 -19.77 -3.40
CA PHE A 120 18.64 -20.56 -2.25
C PHE A 120 17.78 -19.70 -1.32
N ILE A 121 18.13 -18.43 -1.06
CA ILE A 121 17.27 -17.51 -0.30
C ILE A 121 15.93 -17.34 -1.00
N ILE A 122 15.94 -17.06 -2.30
CA ILE A 122 14.71 -16.83 -3.06
C ILE A 122 13.85 -18.09 -3.02
N CYS A 123 14.43 -19.26 -3.28
CA CYS A 123 13.72 -20.53 -3.25
C CYS A 123 13.15 -20.84 -1.85
N TRP A 124 13.92 -20.61 -0.79
CA TRP A 124 13.52 -20.91 0.59
C TRP A 124 12.54 -19.89 1.17
N ALA A 125 12.70 -18.60 0.88
CA ALA A 125 11.73 -17.55 1.22
C ALA A 125 10.39 -17.79 0.51
N SER A 126 10.44 -18.30 -0.74
CA SER A 126 9.26 -18.77 -1.48
C SER A 126 8.61 -20.00 -0.82
N HIS A 127 9.42 -20.88 -0.21
CA HIS A 127 8.95 -22.12 0.42
C HIS A 127 8.52 -21.98 1.88
N GLN A 128 8.88 -20.89 2.57
CA GLN A 128 8.62 -20.75 4.00
C GLN A 128 7.13 -20.69 4.37
N GLY A 129 6.19 -20.62 3.43
CA GLY A 129 4.74 -20.73 3.67
C GLY A 129 4.14 -19.63 4.56
N ARG A 130 4.95 -18.76 5.17
CA ARG A 130 4.53 -17.63 5.99
C ARG A 130 4.12 -16.49 5.07
N LYS A 131 2.83 -16.18 5.04
CA LYS A 131 2.30 -14.96 4.41
C LYS A 131 2.84 -13.74 5.18
N ARG A 132 3.90 -13.12 4.64
CA ARG A 132 4.56 -11.92 5.21
C ARG A 132 3.69 -10.66 5.05
N TRP A 133 2.86 -10.66 4.02
CA TRP A 133 1.80 -9.70 3.79
C TRP A 133 0.48 -10.47 3.61
N SER A 134 -0.62 -9.91 4.10
CA SER A 134 -1.96 -10.47 3.89
C SER A 134 -2.32 -10.51 2.40
N GLY A 135 -1.73 -9.61 1.60
CA GLY A 135 -2.11 -9.39 0.22
C GLY A 135 -3.50 -8.76 0.11
N CYS A 136 -4.02 -8.17 1.18
CA CYS A 136 -5.32 -7.51 1.20
C CYS A 136 -5.16 -5.99 1.29
N MET A 137 -6.05 -5.27 0.63
CA MET A 137 -6.21 -3.83 0.75
C MET A 137 -7.61 -3.51 1.30
N SER A 138 -7.69 -2.45 2.11
CA SER A 138 -8.96 -1.97 2.63
C SER A 138 -9.67 -1.09 1.60
N GLN A 139 -10.99 -1.15 1.55
CA GLN A 139 -11.79 -0.45 0.56
C GLN A 139 -12.96 0.29 1.20
N HIS A 140 -13.28 1.44 0.61
CA HIS A 140 -14.50 2.20 0.86
C HIS A 140 -15.18 2.53 -0.46
N ASN A 141 -16.50 2.47 -0.46
CA ASN A 141 -17.34 2.87 -1.58
C ASN A 141 -18.26 4.00 -1.11
N LEU A 142 -18.21 5.15 -1.79
CA LEU A 142 -18.97 6.33 -1.41
C LEU A 142 -20.49 6.09 -1.41
N LEU A 143 -21.02 5.47 -2.47
CA LEU A 143 -22.46 5.25 -2.62
C LEU A 143 -23.00 4.31 -1.54
N SER A 144 -22.23 3.26 -1.20
CA SER A 144 -22.54 2.33 -0.11
C SER A 144 -22.70 3.04 1.23
N PHE A 145 -21.89 4.07 1.47
CA PHE A 145 -22.00 4.89 2.66
C PHE A 145 -23.23 5.80 2.59
N CYS A 146 -23.37 6.55 1.49
CA CYS A 146 -24.41 7.57 1.33
C CYS A 146 -25.83 7.00 1.29
N MET A 147 -26.01 5.74 0.90
CA MET A 147 -27.34 5.10 0.83
C MET A 147 -27.85 4.56 2.17
N LYS A 148 -27.03 4.49 3.23
CA LYS A 148 -27.49 3.97 4.53
C LYS A 148 -28.38 4.97 5.27
N LYS A 149 -29.64 4.59 5.51
CA LYS A 149 -30.65 5.38 6.23
C LYS A 149 -30.22 5.89 7.60
N ARG A 150 -29.36 5.17 8.33
CA ARG A 150 -28.88 5.58 9.67
C ARG A 150 -28.03 6.85 9.61
N VAL A 151 -27.30 7.07 8.52
CA VAL A 151 -26.45 8.25 8.32
C VAL A 151 -27.30 9.52 8.16
N ALA A 152 -28.50 9.41 7.59
CA ALA A 152 -29.45 10.50 7.33
C ALA A 152 -29.74 11.36 8.56
N ASN A 153 -29.98 10.68 9.68
CA ASN A 153 -30.54 11.27 10.89
C ASN A 153 -29.55 12.21 11.60
N PHE A 154 -28.26 12.10 11.28
CA PHE A 154 -27.19 12.82 11.96
C PHE A 154 -26.55 13.94 11.13
N ILE A 155 -27.08 14.20 9.91
CA ILE A 155 -26.54 15.22 9.00
C ILE A 155 -26.68 16.65 9.57
N GLY A 156 -27.75 16.91 10.32
CA GLY A 156 -28.13 18.25 10.77
C GLY A 156 -27.19 18.90 11.79
N ILE A 157 -26.39 18.11 12.51
CA ILE A 157 -25.48 18.60 13.57
C ILE A 157 -24.05 18.22 13.21
N ASP A 158 -23.20 19.23 12.95
CA ASP A 158 -21.86 19.02 12.40
C ASP A 158 -20.96 18.13 13.27
N LEU A 159 -20.96 18.35 14.59
CA LEU A 159 -20.15 17.58 15.53
C LEU A 159 -20.55 16.09 15.53
N ILE A 160 -21.85 15.80 15.56
CA ILE A 160 -22.37 14.43 15.57
C ILE A 160 -22.07 13.76 14.24
N PHE A 161 -22.23 14.47 13.12
CA PHE A 161 -21.88 13.95 11.81
C PHE A 161 -20.41 13.56 11.73
N ARG A 162 -19.48 14.36 12.28
CA ARG A 162 -18.05 14.03 12.29
C ARG A 162 -17.74 12.73 13.03
N ILE A 163 -18.29 12.57 14.22
CA ILE A 163 -18.07 11.36 15.05
C ILE A 163 -18.68 10.15 14.35
N TYR A 164 -19.93 10.27 13.88
CA TYR A 164 -20.65 9.19 13.22
C TYR A 164 -20.00 8.79 11.89
N LEU A 165 -19.54 9.77 11.09
CA LEU A 165 -18.81 9.53 9.85
C LEU A 165 -17.58 8.66 10.10
N GLY A 166 -16.75 8.99 11.11
CA GLY A 166 -15.57 8.20 11.44
C GLY A 166 -15.91 6.76 11.88
N ILE A 167 -16.94 6.59 12.72
CA ILE A 167 -17.37 5.28 13.22
C ILE A 167 -17.94 4.43 12.08
N GLU A 168 -18.83 5.00 11.26
CA GLU A 168 -19.48 4.28 10.18
C GLU A 168 -18.48 3.92 9.08
N LEU A 169 -17.52 4.80 8.76
CA LEU A 169 -16.40 4.45 7.87
C LEU A 169 -15.60 3.27 8.45
N TYR A 170 -15.27 3.29 9.74
CA TYR A 170 -14.56 2.17 10.36
C TYR A 170 -15.30 0.83 10.21
N TRP A 171 -16.63 0.82 10.39
CA TRP A 171 -17.45 -0.40 10.24
C TRP A 171 -17.70 -0.82 8.80
N GLN A 172 -17.76 0.12 7.85
CA GLN A 172 -17.97 -0.17 6.43
C GLN A 172 -16.70 -0.60 5.70
N ARG A 173 -15.56 -0.60 6.38
CA ARG A 173 -14.29 -1.03 5.79
C ARG A 173 -14.40 -2.47 5.31
N GLN A 174 -14.23 -2.67 4.01
CA GLN A 174 -14.13 -3.99 3.40
C GLN A 174 -12.67 -4.34 3.16
N TRP A 175 -12.34 -5.62 3.24
CA TRP A 175 -11.02 -6.13 2.90
C TRP A 175 -11.12 -6.90 1.59
N LYS A 176 -10.31 -6.51 0.60
CA LYS A 176 -10.25 -7.18 -0.70
C LYS A 176 -8.82 -7.66 -0.96
N GLN A 177 -8.69 -8.89 -1.45
CA GLN A 177 -7.39 -9.41 -1.89
C GLN A 177 -6.93 -8.59 -3.10
N VAL A 178 -5.68 -8.13 -3.09
CA VAL A 178 -5.02 -7.49 -4.23
C VAL A 178 -4.83 -8.55 -5.32
N ASP A 179 -5.52 -8.38 -6.45
CA ASP A 179 -5.48 -9.30 -7.58
C ASP A 179 -4.06 -9.38 -8.17
N ASN A 180 -3.70 -10.54 -8.69
CA ASN A 180 -2.46 -10.73 -9.41
C ASN A 180 -2.41 -9.89 -10.71
N ASN A 181 -3.58 -9.64 -11.33
CA ASN A 181 -3.70 -8.73 -12.47
C ASN A 181 -3.39 -7.29 -12.05
N LEU A 182 -3.89 -6.84 -10.90
CA LEU A 182 -3.56 -5.52 -10.37
C LEU A 182 -2.06 -5.36 -10.10
N LYS A 183 -1.44 -6.36 -9.46
CA LYS A 183 0.02 -6.36 -9.25
C LYS A 183 0.77 -6.30 -10.58
N LYS A 184 0.29 -7.01 -11.60
CA LYS A 184 0.86 -6.98 -12.94
C LYS A 184 0.79 -5.57 -13.55
N LEU A 185 -0.39 -4.96 -13.56
CA LEU A 185 -0.60 -3.62 -14.12
C LEU A 185 0.26 -2.56 -13.41
N ILE A 186 0.30 -2.58 -12.08
CA ILE A 186 1.16 -1.68 -11.30
C ILE A 186 2.64 -1.90 -11.65
N PHE A 187 3.07 -3.15 -11.74
CA PHE A 187 4.47 -3.48 -12.06
C PHE A 187 4.85 -3.01 -13.47
N GLN A 188 4.00 -3.26 -14.47
CA GLN A 188 4.23 -2.85 -15.85
C GLN A 188 4.38 -1.33 -15.97
N GLU A 189 3.48 -0.57 -15.36
CA GLU A 189 3.54 0.89 -15.37
C GLU A 189 4.84 1.42 -14.74
N ILE A 190 5.26 0.85 -13.60
CA ILE A 190 6.50 1.26 -12.94
C ILE A 190 7.73 0.86 -13.78
N GLU A 191 7.69 -0.30 -14.43
CA GLU A 191 8.75 -0.78 -15.31
C GLU A 191 8.87 0.09 -16.57
N GLU A 192 7.76 0.50 -17.17
CA GLU A 192 7.72 1.42 -18.31
C GLU A 192 8.35 2.77 -17.94
N ARG A 193 8.00 3.35 -16.77
CA ARG A 193 8.64 4.57 -16.27
C ARG A 193 10.12 4.40 -15.95
N HIS A 194 10.52 3.22 -15.48
CA HIS A 194 11.94 2.92 -15.26
C HIS A 194 12.72 2.92 -16.56
N LYS A 195 12.15 2.35 -17.64
CA LYS A 195 12.76 2.37 -18.98
C LYS A 195 12.90 3.80 -19.51
N GLU A 196 11.87 4.62 -19.38
CA GLU A 196 11.92 6.04 -19.74
C GLU A 196 13.02 6.79 -18.96
N TYR A 197 13.15 6.48 -17.67
CA TYR A 197 14.20 7.05 -16.84
C TYR A 197 15.61 6.60 -17.26
N ASP A 198 15.80 5.34 -17.63
CA ASP A 198 17.06 4.82 -18.17
C ASP A 198 17.41 5.46 -19.53
N GLU A 199 16.42 5.64 -20.42
CA GLU A 199 16.57 6.34 -21.70
C GLU A 199 17.01 7.81 -21.51
N SER A 200 16.53 8.47 -20.46
CA SER A 200 16.98 9.80 -20.04
C SER A 200 18.39 9.82 -19.42
N ARG A 201 19.06 8.66 -19.32
CA ARG A 201 20.34 8.44 -18.64
C ARG A 201 20.30 8.83 -17.16
N PHE A 202 19.20 8.50 -16.51
CA PHE A 202 18.95 8.77 -15.10
C PHE A 202 18.98 10.27 -14.72
N ASP A 203 18.49 11.17 -15.59
CA ASP A 203 18.43 12.61 -15.30
C ASP A 203 17.46 12.93 -14.15
N TYR A 204 17.96 13.55 -13.10
CA TYR A 204 17.18 13.89 -11.90
C TYR A 204 15.99 14.81 -12.19
N ASN A 205 16.12 15.75 -13.14
CA ASN A 205 14.98 16.62 -13.49
C ASN A 205 13.86 15.83 -14.15
N HIS A 206 14.23 14.90 -15.02
CA HIS A 206 13.29 13.98 -15.64
C HIS A 206 12.65 13.04 -14.61
N LEU A 207 13.42 12.50 -13.65
CA LEU A 207 12.86 11.74 -12.51
C LEU A 207 11.78 12.54 -11.76
N LYS A 208 12.04 13.83 -11.51
CA LYS A 208 11.08 14.70 -10.83
C LYS A 208 9.80 14.88 -11.64
N GLU A 209 9.91 14.98 -12.96
CA GLU A 209 8.78 15.04 -13.87
C GLU A 209 7.98 13.74 -13.83
N LEU A 210 8.62 12.58 -14.01
CA LEU A 210 7.98 11.26 -13.95
C LEU A 210 7.21 11.02 -12.66
N LEU A 211 7.78 11.44 -11.52
CA LEU A 211 7.14 11.31 -10.21
C LEU A 211 6.09 12.39 -9.92
N SER A 212 5.98 13.42 -10.77
CA SER A 212 4.94 14.45 -10.65
C SER A 212 3.62 14.05 -11.31
N TYR A 213 3.64 13.02 -12.17
CA TYR A 213 2.45 12.52 -12.84
C TYR A 213 1.45 11.95 -11.84
N ARG A 214 0.23 12.48 -11.88
CA ARG A 214 -0.85 12.15 -10.94
C ARG A 214 -2.17 11.86 -11.65
N GLY A 215 -2.08 11.39 -12.90
CA GLY A 215 -3.19 11.10 -13.80
C GLY A 215 -3.06 11.83 -15.13
N ASN A 216 -2.34 12.95 -15.18
CA ASN A 216 -2.23 13.81 -16.36
C ASN A 216 -1.48 13.16 -17.53
N HIS A 217 -0.55 12.24 -17.28
CA HIS A 217 0.18 11.57 -18.36
C HIS A 217 -0.65 10.41 -18.94
N ALA A 218 -1.49 9.76 -18.12
CA ALA A 218 -2.42 8.73 -18.58
C ALA A 218 -3.63 9.28 -19.38
N LEU A 219 -3.94 10.57 -19.26
CA LEU A 219 -5.08 11.17 -19.95
C LEU A 219 -4.87 11.26 -21.46
N THR A 220 -5.85 10.79 -22.23
CA THR A 220 -5.85 10.89 -23.70
C THR A 220 -6.63 12.10 -24.23
N PHE A 221 -7.41 12.76 -23.39
CA PHE A 221 -8.33 13.83 -23.76
C PHE A 221 -8.10 15.07 -22.89
N ASP A 222 -7.70 16.18 -23.50
CA ASP A 222 -7.43 17.44 -22.79
C ASP A 222 -8.69 17.99 -22.09
N GLN A 223 -9.89 17.67 -22.57
CA GLN A 223 -11.17 18.16 -22.03
C GLN A 223 -11.43 17.72 -20.58
N ILE A 224 -10.72 16.69 -20.10
CA ILE A 224 -10.82 16.17 -18.73
C ILE A 224 -9.55 16.45 -17.89
N GLY A 225 -8.55 17.15 -18.45
CA GLY A 225 -7.31 17.53 -17.75
C GLY A 225 -7.53 18.32 -16.46
N TRP A 226 -8.57 19.18 -16.45
CA TRP A 226 -8.97 19.96 -15.27
C TRP A 226 -9.18 19.09 -14.01
N SER A 227 -9.58 17.83 -14.17
CA SER A 227 -9.90 16.93 -13.05
C SER A 227 -8.68 16.47 -12.25
N VAL A 228 -7.49 16.51 -12.85
CA VAL A 228 -6.20 16.13 -12.25
C VAL A 228 -5.30 17.34 -11.94
N GLU A 229 -5.71 18.54 -12.35
CA GLU A 229 -5.01 19.81 -12.09
C GLU A 229 -5.36 20.43 -10.72
N VAL A 230 -6.46 20.00 -10.10
CA VAL A 230 -6.86 20.45 -8.77
C VAL A 230 -5.94 19.93 -7.65
N GLU A 231 -6.21 20.30 -6.40
CA GLU A 231 -5.50 19.70 -5.25
C GLU A 231 -5.71 18.18 -5.25
N PHE A 232 -4.66 17.42 -4.92
CA PHE A 232 -4.65 15.97 -5.12
C PHE A 232 -5.79 15.24 -4.38
N GLY A 233 -6.16 15.68 -3.17
CA GLY A 233 -7.30 15.12 -2.45
C GLY A 233 -8.65 15.36 -3.12
N HIS A 234 -8.83 16.51 -3.79
CA HIS A 234 -10.02 16.77 -4.61
C HIS A 234 -10.03 15.85 -5.83
N SER A 235 -8.90 15.72 -6.55
CA SER A 235 -8.80 14.81 -7.70
C SER A 235 -9.18 13.37 -7.33
N LEU A 236 -8.67 12.85 -6.20
CA LEU A 236 -9.03 11.51 -5.72
C LEU A 236 -10.54 11.36 -5.51
N LEU A 237 -11.19 12.37 -4.92
CA LEU A 237 -12.63 12.31 -4.64
C LEU A 237 -13.48 12.48 -5.92
N ILE A 238 -13.10 13.39 -6.82
CA ILE A 238 -13.73 13.58 -8.15
C ILE A 238 -13.65 12.28 -8.95
N TRP A 239 -12.45 11.71 -9.08
CA TRP A 239 -12.22 10.49 -9.84
C TRP A 239 -12.90 9.28 -9.20
N HIS A 240 -12.97 9.21 -7.86
CA HIS A 240 -13.71 8.15 -7.18
C HIS A 240 -15.19 8.18 -7.54
N ILE A 241 -15.83 9.36 -7.42
CA ILE A 241 -17.24 9.54 -7.80
C ILE A 241 -17.45 9.19 -9.28
N ALA A 242 -16.58 9.69 -10.16
CA ALA A 242 -16.70 9.45 -11.59
C ALA A 242 -16.55 7.96 -11.96
N THR A 243 -15.56 7.29 -11.36
CA THR A 243 -15.31 5.87 -11.56
C THR A 243 -16.48 5.02 -11.06
N ASP A 244 -17.06 5.34 -9.90
CA ASP A 244 -18.23 4.63 -9.36
C ASP A 244 -19.42 4.71 -10.30
N ILE A 245 -19.71 5.93 -10.76
CA ILE A 245 -20.81 6.17 -11.70
C ILE A 245 -20.59 5.45 -13.03
N CYS A 246 -19.37 5.53 -13.60
CA CYS A 246 -19.04 4.84 -14.85
C CYS A 246 -19.07 3.33 -14.69
N TYR A 247 -18.61 2.81 -13.56
CA TYR A 247 -18.61 1.39 -13.25
C TYR A 247 -20.03 0.86 -13.17
N ASP A 248 -20.94 1.58 -12.49
CA ASP A 248 -22.35 1.18 -12.41
C ASP A 248 -23.03 1.16 -13.78
N ALA A 249 -22.69 2.12 -14.65
CA ALA A 249 -23.18 2.21 -16.04
C ALA A 249 -22.53 1.21 -17.00
N ALA A 250 -21.42 0.55 -16.61
CA ALA A 250 -20.70 -0.38 -17.46
C ALA A 250 -21.52 -1.65 -17.75
N SER A 251 -21.25 -2.25 -18.91
CA SER A 251 -21.86 -3.50 -19.32
C SER A 251 -21.49 -4.64 -18.35
N GLU A 252 -22.35 -5.65 -18.25
CA GLU A 252 -22.03 -6.86 -17.48
C GLU A 252 -20.81 -7.60 -18.05
N ASP A 253 -20.57 -7.48 -19.36
CA ASP A 253 -19.38 -8.05 -19.99
C ASP A 253 -18.10 -7.33 -19.51
N ASP A 254 -18.10 -5.99 -19.47
CA ASP A 254 -16.99 -5.22 -18.91
C ASP A 254 -16.74 -5.58 -17.45
N LYS A 255 -17.81 -5.61 -16.64
CA LYS A 255 -17.70 -5.94 -15.22
C LYS A 255 -17.15 -7.34 -14.98
N ASN A 256 -17.39 -8.31 -15.87
CA ASN A 256 -17.00 -9.69 -15.68
C ASN A 256 -15.68 -10.07 -16.39
N ASN A 257 -15.39 -9.48 -17.55
CA ASN A 257 -14.29 -9.90 -18.42
C ASN A 257 -13.20 -8.84 -18.60
N ASN A 258 -13.49 -7.56 -18.33
CA ASN A 258 -12.50 -6.49 -18.46
C ASN A 258 -11.74 -6.29 -17.15
N TYR A 259 -10.50 -6.78 -17.08
CA TYR A 259 -9.66 -6.63 -15.89
C TYR A 259 -9.44 -5.16 -15.52
N ASN A 260 -9.22 -4.28 -16.50
CA ASN A 260 -9.01 -2.85 -16.24
C ASN A 260 -10.24 -2.21 -15.58
N CYS A 261 -11.46 -2.65 -15.92
CA CYS A 261 -12.69 -2.18 -15.27
C CYS A 261 -12.73 -2.56 -13.78
N LYS A 262 -12.48 -3.85 -13.47
CA LYS A 262 -12.44 -4.35 -12.09
C LYS A 262 -11.33 -3.72 -11.27
N GLU A 263 -10.14 -3.55 -11.86
CA GLU A 263 -8.99 -2.99 -11.16
C GLU A 263 -9.10 -1.49 -10.98
N SER A 264 -9.65 -0.74 -11.94
CA SER A 264 -10.00 0.68 -11.78
C SER A 264 -10.92 0.89 -10.59
N LYS A 265 -12.00 0.10 -10.49
CA LYS A 265 -12.91 0.16 -9.35
C LYS A 265 -12.21 -0.20 -8.05
N SER A 266 -11.34 -1.20 -8.08
CA SER A 266 -10.62 -1.66 -6.89
C SER A 266 -9.63 -0.64 -6.36
N LEU A 267 -8.88 0.02 -7.25
CA LEU A 267 -7.96 1.10 -6.93
C LEU A 267 -8.71 2.35 -6.47
N SER A 268 -9.81 2.72 -7.13
CA SER A 268 -10.69 3.81 -6.73
C SER A 268 -11.16 3.64 -5.27
N ASP A 269 -11.68 2.46 -4.93
CA ASP A 269 -12.16 2.16 -3.57
C ASP A 269 -11.02 2.13 -2.53
N TYR A 270 -9.84 1.66 -2.94
CA TYR A 270 -8.64 1.66 -2.09
C TYR A 270 -8.14 3.09 -1.83
N MET A 271 -8.05 3.90 -2.87
CA MET A 271 -7.58 5.28 -2.75
C MET A 271 -8.55 6.15 -1.95
N LEU A 272 -9.87 5.92 -2.08
CA LEU A 272 -10.84 6.51 -1.16
C LEU A 272 -10.59 6.06 0.29
N TYR A 273 -10.32 4.78 0.53
CA TYR A 273 -9.96 4.32 1.86
C TYR A 273 -8.72 5.04 2.41
N VAL A 274 -7.67 5.17 1.61
CA VAL A 274 -6.45 5.87 2.03
C VAL A 274 -6.77 7.33 2.36
N LEU A 275 -7.56 8.01 1.52
CA LEU A 275 -8.00 9.39 1.73
C LEU A 275 -8.74 9.59 3.07
N LEU A 276 -9.60 8.65 3.44
CA LEU A 276 -10.46 8.76 4.61
C LEU A 276 -9.79 8.26 5.91
N MET A 277 -9.08 7.13 5.84
CA MET A 277 -8.61 6.37 7.02
C MET A 277 -7.08 6.40 7.20
N ARG A 278 -6.33 6.79 6.17
CA ARG A 278 -4.86 6.90 6.17
C ARG A 278 -4.36 8.20 5.54
N PRO A 279 -4.91 9.37 5.89
CA PRO A 279 -4.61 10.61 5.19
C PRO A 279 -3.14 11.06 5.28
N PHE A 280 -2.37 10.55 6.26
CA PHE A 280 -0.93 10.84 6.36
C PHE A 280 -0.09 10.14 5.30
N LEU A 281 -0.66 9.14 4.60
CA LEU A 281 -0.04 8.50 3.44
C LEU A 281 -0.21 9.30 2.14
N LEU A 282 -0.92 10.42 2.19
CA LEU A 282 -1.15 11.28 1.04
C LEU A 282 -0.44 12.62 1.22
N PRO A 283 -0.10 13.30 0.11
CA PRO A 283 0.32 14.70 0.14
C PRO A 283 -0.62 15.58 0.97
N LYS A 284 -0.08 16.65 1.55
CA LYS A 284 -0.86 17.62 2.34
C LYS A 284 -2.04 18.13 1.50
N TRP A 285 -3.22 18.13 2.12
CA TRP A 285 -4.47 18.57 1.52
C TRP A 285 -5.16 19.57 2.43
N ILE A 286 -5.37 20.80 1.93
CA ILE A 286 -5.97 21.91 2.68
C ILE A 286 -7.47 21.65 2.83
N ASP A 287 -8.03 21.94 4.01
CA ASP A 287 -9.46 21.79 4.31
C ASP A 287 -10.08 20.41 4.00
N ARG A 288 -9.24 19.35 3.94
CA ARG A 288 -9.62 17.94 3.67
C ARG A 288 -10.95 17.53 4.30
N ILE A 289 -11.04 17.69 5.63
CA ILE A 289 -12.18 17.19 6.40
C ILE A 289 -13.46 17.93 5.97
N THR A 290 -13.35 19.22 5.66
CA THR A 290 -14.47 20.04 5.21
C THR A 290 -14.94 19.58 3.83
N HIS A 291 -14.04 19.44 2.86
CA HIS A 291 -14.38 19.03 1.49
C HIS A 291 -14.98 17.62 1.42
N VAL A 292 -14.37 16.63 2.11
CA VAL A 292 -14.94 15.28 2.22
C VAL A 292 -16.33 15.34 2.83
N ARG A 293 -16.47 16.00 3.98
CA ARG A 293 -17.75 16.08 4.69
C ARG A 293 -18.84 16.71 3.84
N ASP A 294 -18.54 17.81 3.17
CA ASP A 294 -19.53 18.56 2.41
C ASP A 294 -19.97 17.78 1.18
N SER A 295 -19.04 17.06 0.52
CA SER A 295 -19.35 16.14 -0.58
C SER A 295 -20.24 14.98 -0.14
N PHE A 296 -19.90 14.33 0.97
CA PHE A 296 -20.71 13.25 1.54
C PHE A 296 -22.09 13.76 1.95
N ARG A 297 -22.17 14.93 2.59
CA ARG A 297 -23.41 15.56 3.02
C ARG A 297 -24.31 15.91 1.84
N GLU A 298 -23.74 16.47 0.78
CA GLU A 298 -24.45 16.77 -0.46
C GLU A 298 -25.00 15.49 -1.11
N ALA A 299 -24.16 14.45 -1.23
CA ALA A 299 -24.55 13.17 -1.80
C ALA A 299 -25.69 12.51 -1.00
N ILE A 300 -25.59 12.50 0.34
CA ILE A 300 -26.66 11.94 1.18
C ILE A 300 -27.96 12.73 1.03
N ARG A 301 -27.90 14.07 0.99
CA ARG A 301 -29.09 14.93 0.79
C ARG A 301 -29.78 14.68 -0.55
N ILE A 302 -29.04 14.27 -1.58
CA ILE A 302 -29.59 13.95 -2.90
C ILE A 302 -30.16 12.54 -2.91
N LEU A 303 -29.36 11.54 -2.51
CA LEU A 303 -29.70 10.13 -2.61
C LEU A 303 -30.79 9.67 -1.63
N GLN A 304 -30.97 10.38 -0.53
CA GLN A 304 -31.96 10.02 0.51
C GLN A 304 -33.22 10.91 0.47
N ARG A 305 -33.48 11.62 -0.63
CA ARG A 305 -34.72 12.38 -0.81
C ARG A 305 -35.92 11.44 -0.82
N LYS A 306 -36.89 11.69 0.07
CA LYS A 306 -38.11 10.86 0.19
C LYS A 306 -38.92 10.76 -1.11
N GLN A 307 -38.87 11.79 -1.95
CA GLN A 307 -39.61 11.87 -3.21
C GLN A 307 -39.07 10.91 -4.28
N PHE A 308 -37.78 10.54 -4.20
CA PHE A 308 -37.12 9.69 -5.19
C PHE A 308 -36.32 8.60 -4.48
N PRO A 309 -36.97 7.48 -4.09
CA PRO A 309 -36.28 6.40 -3.39
C PRO A 309 -35.30 5.68 -4.33
N VAL A 310 -34.02 5.71 -3.98
CA VAL A 310 -32.95 4.95 -4.65
C VAL A 310 -32.95 3.50 -4.16
N LYS A 311 -32.99 2.52 -5.06
CA LYS A 311 -33.05 1.09 -4.69
C LYS A 311 -31.67 0.44 -4.65
N ASP A 312 -30.83 0.72 -5.64
CA ASP A 312 -29.49 0.15 -5.81
C ASP A 312 -28.46 1.20 -6.25
N TYR A 313 -27.20 0.77 -6.42
CA TYR A 313 -26.11 1.65 -6.82
C TYR A 313 -26.31 2.22 -8.24
N ALA A 314 -26.87 1.43 -9.17
CA ALA A 314 -27.14 1.89 -10.53
C ALA A 314 -28.24 2.97 -10.57
N ASP A 315 -29.27 2.86 -9.74
CA ASP A 315 -30.27 3.91 -9.51
C ASP A 315 -29.61 5.18 -8.95
N ALA A 316 -28.68 5.03 -7.98
CA ALA A 316 -27.98 6.15 -7.34
C ALA A 316 -27.13 6.92 -8.37
N SER A 317 -26.33 6.19 -9.13
CA SER A 317 -25.46 6.73 -10.18
C SER A 317 -26.24 7.42 -11.29
N ARG A 318 -27.37 6.82 -11.73
CA ARG A 318 -28.28 7.47 -12.69
C ARG A 318 -28.89 8.76 -12.15
N MET A 319 -29.32 8.77 -10.88
CA MET A 319 -29.87 9.97 -10.25
C MET A 319 -28.85 11.10 -10.18
N LEU A 320 -27.60 10.80 -9.82
CA LEU A 320 -26.51 11.78 -9.74
C LEU A 320 -26.18 12.38 -11.11
N ILE A 321 -26.01 11.55 -12.14
CA ILE A 321 -25.81 12.02 -13.53
C ILE A 321 -26.99 12.86 -14.00
N GLN A 322 -28.22 12.38 -13.81
CA GLN A 322 -29.41 13.06 -14.30
C GLN A 322 -29.56 14.44 -13.66
N MET A 323 -29.34 14.53 -12.35
CA MET A 323 -29.33 15.80 -11.64
C MET A 323 -28.26 16.74 -12.21
N TYR A 324 -27.04 16.26 -12.45
CA TYR A 324 -25.98 17.08 -13.06
C TYR A 324 -26.40 17.61 -14.44
N ARG A 325 -26.83 16.73 -15.36
CA ARG A 325 -27.21 17.10 -16.73
C ARG A 325 -28.39 18.08 -16.78
N GLN A 326 -29.38 17.91 -15.90
CA GLN A 326 -30.59 18.73 -15.93
C GLN A 326 -30.42 20.07 -15.19
N SER A 327 -29.70 20.09 -14.07
CA SER A 327 -29.68 21.24 -13.16
C SER A 327 -28.37 22.02 -13.16
N TYR A 328 -27.24 21.38 -13.49
CA TYR A 328 -25.92 21.99 -13.33
C TYR A 328 -25.23 22.29 -14.65
N GLN A 329 -25.26 21.35 -15.61
CA GLN A 329 -24.66 21.52 -16.93
C GLN A 329 -25.13 22.80 -17.67
N PRO A 330 -26.43 23.19 -17.65
CA PRO A 330 -26.87 24.42 -18.32
C PRO A 330 -26.34 25.72 -17.68
N LEU A 331 -25.96 25.66 -16.40
CA LEU A 331 -25.49 26.81 -15.61
C LEU A 331 -23.96 26.89 -15.55
N GLU A 332 -23.26 25.94 -16.18
CA GLU A 332 -21.81 25.78 -16.07
C GLU A 332 -21.05 27.01 -16.60
N ASN A 333 -21.47 27.54 -17.76
CA ASN A 333 -20.89 28.75 -18.36
C ASN A 333 -21.13 30.03 -17.55
N GLN A 334 -22.08 30.02 -16.61
CA GLN A 334 -22.43 31.17 -15.78
C GLN A 334 -21.74 31.15 -14.41
N ARG A 335 -21.21 29.99 -13.97
CA ARG A 335 -20.52 29.88 -12.69
C ARG A 335 -19.05 30.28 -12.83
N ARG A 336 -18.70 31.47 -12.31
CA ARG A 336 -17.31 31.88 -12.04
C ARG A 336 -16.72 31.24 -10.77
N ASP A 337 -17.34 30.18 -10.24
CA ASP A 337 -16.87 29.57 -9.00
C ASP A 337 -15.52 28.88 -9.20
N LYS A 338 -14.62 29.05 -8.23
CA LYS A 338 -13.33 28.36 -8.21
C LYS A 338 -13.56 26.85 -8.09
N SER A 339 -12.80 26.06 -8.85
CA SER A 339 -12.81 24.60 -8.78
C SER A 339 -12.55 24.10 -7.35
N GLY A 340 -13.18 22.98 -6.96
CA GLY A 340 -13.02 22.34 -5.65
C GLY A 340 -14.08 22.68 -4.59
N LYS A 341 -15.06 23.55 -4.91
CA LYS A 341 -16.15 23.93 -4.00
C LYS A 341 -17.33 22.95 -4.00
N TYR A 342 -17.54 22.23 -5.11
CA TYR A 342 -18.66 21.31 -5.31
C TYR A 342 -18.17 19.97 -5.89
N VAL A 343 -17.34 19.27 -5.13
CA VAL A 343 -16.63 18.05 -5.59
C VAL A 343 -17.59 16.95 -6.05
N LEU A 344 -18.78 16.82 -5.44
CA LEU A 344 -19.78 15.87 -5.90
C LEU A 344 -20.22 16.17 -7.35
N ILE A 345 -20.49 17.44 -7.63
CA ILE A 345 -20.93 17.90 -8.95
C ILE A 345 -19.79 17.80 -9.96
N GLU A 346 -18.56 18.14 -9.57
CA GLU A 346 -17.36 17.94 -10.39
C GLU A 346 -17.15 16.46 -10.73
N GLY A 347 -17.35 15.54 -9.76
CA GLY A 347 -17.33 14.10 -10.00
C GLY A 347 -18.40 13.65 -11.00
N CYS A 348 -19.63 14.17 -10.89
CA CYS A 348 -20.70 13.88 -11.85
C CYS A 348 -20.41 14.44 -13.26
N ARG A 349 -19.81 15.64 -13.34
CA ARG A 349 -19.32 16.24 -14.58
C ARG A 349 -18.29 15.34 -15.25
N LEU A 350 -17.25 14.95 -14.51
CA LEU A 350 -16.22 14.06 -15.03
C LEU A 350 -16.84 12.74 -15.51
N ALA A 351 -17.76 12.15 -14.74
CA ALA A 351 -18.45 10.92 -15.14
C ALA A 351 -19.18 11.08 -16.50
N SER A 352 -19.90 12.19 -16.70
CA SER A 352 -20.55 12.47 -17.98
C SER A 352 -19.51 12.60 -19.09
N GLN A 353 -18.43 13.36 -18.88
CA GLN A 353 -17.38 13.54 -19.88
C GLN A 353 -16.70 12.22 -20.26
N LEU A 354 -16.41 11.34 -19.29
CA LEU A 354 -15.82 10.02 -19.55
C LEU A 354 -16.74 9.16 -20.42
N GLN A 355 -18.05 9.18 -20.16
CA GLN A 355 -19.04 8.47 -20.96
C GLN A 355 -19.19 9.07 -22.35
N ASP A 356 -19.31 10.39 -22.45
CA ASP A 356 -19.55 11.11 -23.71
C ASP A 356 -18.34 11.02 -24.65
N LEU A 357 -17.11 10.97 -24.11
CA LEU A 357 -15.88 10.76 -24.86
C LEU A 357 -15.58 9.28 -25.17
N GLY A 358 -16.32 8.33 -24.58
CA GLY A 358 -16.07 6.90 -24.74
C GLY A 358 -14.70 6.47 -24.20
N CYS A 359 -14.28 7.02 -23.05
CA CYS A 359 -12.99 6.71 -22.44
C CYS A 359 -12.86 5.22 -22.10
N SER A 360 -11.71 4.62 -22.43
CA SER A 360 -11.47 3.20 -22.16
C SER A 360 -11.19 2.96 -20.67
N TRP A 361 -11.57 1.77 -20.19
CA TRP A 361 -11.21 1.32 -18.84
C TRP A 361 -9.69 1.21 -18.64
N GLU A 362 -8.92 1.01 -19.72
CA GLU A 362 -7.46 1.04 -19.65
C GLU A 362 -6.94 2.42 -19.23
N MET A 363 -7.44 3.49 -19.86
CA MET A 363 -7.05 4.86 -19.50
C MET A 363 -7.43 5.18 -18.05
N ILE A 364 -8.66 4.84 -17.64
CA ILE A 364 -9.12 5.06 -16.26
C ILE A 364 -8.23 4.30 -15.27
N CYS A 365 -7.85 3.06 -15.60
CA CYS A 365 -6.98 2.25 -14.74
C CYS A 365 -5.58 2.86 -14.63
N LYS A 366 -5.01 3.32 -15.76
CA LYS A 366 -3.71 4.00 -15.79
C LYS A 366 -3.73 5.26 -14.91
N VAL A 367 -4.77 6.10 -15.01
CA VAL A 367 -4.92 7.28 -14.15
C VAL A 367 -4.89 6.92 -12.66
N TRP A 368 -5.60 5.86 -12.26
CA TRP A 368 -5.57 5.40 -10.87
C TRP A 368 -4.21 4.87 -10.43
N ILE A 369 -3.47 4.19 -11.31
CA ILE A 369 -2.10 3.74 -11.03
C ILE A 369 -1.17 4.95 -10.90
N GLU A 370 -1.29 5.97 -11.76
CA GLU A 370 -0.52 7.21 -11.64
C GLU A 370 -0.77 7.86 -10.27
N MET A 371 -2.03 8.04 -9.87
CA MET A 371 -2.40 8.58 -8.57
C MET A 371 -1.85 7.76 -7.40
N LEU A 372 -1.86 6.43 -7.51
CA LEU A 372 -1.28 5.52 -6.52
C LEU A 372 0.24 5.71 -6.41
N THR A 373 0.96 5.74 -7.53
CA THR A 373 2.42 5.94 -7.58
C THR A 373 2.84 7.35 -7.14
N TYR A 374 2.03 8.36 -7.45
CA TYR A 374 2.21 9.72 -6.98
C TYR A 374 2.07 9.82 -5.46
N ALA A 375 1.03 9.20 -4.89
CA ALA A 375 0.86 9.13 -3.45
C ALA A 375 2.01 8.37 -2.76
N ALA A 376 2.47 7.26 -3.37
CA ALA A 376 3.55 6.45 -2.83
C ALA A 376 4.90 7.18 -2.81
N SER A 377 5.23 7.95 -3.86
CA SER A 377 6.48 8.69 -3.97
C SER A 377 6.53 9.95 -3.10
N ASN A 378 5.39 10.62 -2.92
CA ASN A 378 5.27 11.86 -2.14
C ASN A 378 4.97 11.62 -0.65
N CYS A 379 4.81 10.37 -0.22
CA CYS A 379 4.66 10.02 1.19
C CYS A 379 6.03 9.80 1.83
N GLU A 380 6.29 10.43 2.98
CA GLU A 380 7.55 10.29 3.70
C GLU A 380 7.78 8.84 4.16
N TRP A 381 9.02 8.36 4.04
CA TRP A 381 9.43 7.02 4.49
C TRP A 381 9.09 6.72 5.96
N GLY A 382 9.14 7.74 6.82
CA GLY A 382 8.75 7.59 8.23
C GLY A 382 7.29 7.16 8.40
N VAL A 383 6.38 7.63 7.53
CA VAL A 383 4.96 7.25 7.57
C VAL A 383 4.77 5.85 6.99
N HIS A 384 5.47 5.51 5.91
CA HIS A 384 5.47 4.15 5.35
C HIS A 384 5.95 3.11 6.37
N ALA A 385 7.04 3.42 7.10
CA ALA A 385 7.56 2.61 8.19
C ALA A 385 6.50 2.38 9.29
N GLN A 386 5.80 3.44 9.71
CA GLN A 386 4.72 3.31 10.71
C GLN A 386 3.61 2.35 10.29
N GLN A 387 3.30 2.25 8.99
CA GLN A 387 2.29 1.30 8.51
C GLN A 387 2.71 -0.16 8.59
N LEU A 388 4.00 -0.46 8.72
CA LEU A 388 4.46 -1.85 8.88
C LEU A 388 3.93 -2.49 10.16
N ARG A 389 3.72 -1.70 11.21
CA ARG A 389 3.04 -2.15 12.45
C ARG A 389 1.61 -2.64 12.22
N ARG A 390 0.99 -2.27 11.10
CA ARG A 390 -0.40 -2.56 10.75
C ARG A 390 -0.52 -3.57 9.60
N GLY A 391 0.58 -4.24 9.25
CA GLY A 391 0.61 -5.28 8.22
C GLY A 391 1.09 -4.81 6.84
N GLY A 392 1.49 -3.54 6.70
CA GLY A 392 1.98 -2.97 5.45
C GLY A 392 0.86 -2.72 4.44
N GLU A 393 0.51 -1.45 4.25
CA GLU A 393 -0.48 -1.03 3.23
C GLU A 393 0.07 -1.31 1.81
N LEU A 394 -0.83 -1.52 0.83
CA LEU A 394 -0.44 -1.69 -0.58
C LEU A 394 0.45 -0.53 -1.05
N LEU A 395 0.11 0.71 -0.68
CA LEU A 395 0.89 1.90 -1.00
C LEU A 395 2.36 1.80 -0.54
N THR A 396 2.62 1.19 0.63
CA THR A 396 3.99 0.97 1.11
C THR A 396 4.75 -0.05 0.26
N HIS A 397 4.06 -1.07 -0.26
CA HIS A 397 4.65 -2.03 -1.18
C HIS A 397 4.98 -1.37 -2.52
N VAL A 398 4.09 -0.53 -3.04
CA VAL A 398 4.33 0.25 -4.27
C VAL A 398 5.49 1.21 -4.10
N CYS A 399 5.57 1.93 -2.97
CA CYS A 399 6.68 2.84 -2.67
C CYS A 399 8.05 2.14 -2.69
N LEU A 400 8.13 0.95 -2.05
CA LEU A 400 9.38 0.19 -2.04
C LEU A 400 9.70 -0.42 -3.41
N LEU A 401 8.70 -0.90 -4.15
CA LEU A 401 8.87 -1.38 -5.51
C LEU A 401 9.44 -0.30 -6.44
N MET A 402 8.89 0.92 -6.36
CA MET A 402 9.41 2.07 -7.10
C MET A 402 10.86 2.38 -6.70
N ALA A 403 11.18 2.33 -5.41
CA ALA A 403 12.53 2.55 -4.91
C ALA A 403 13.56 1.51 -5.40
N ASP A 404 13.16 0.23 -5.45
CA ASP A 404 14.00 -0.86 -5.98
C ASP A 404 14.35 -0.65 -7.47
N LEU A 405 13.46 0.00 -8.22
CA LEU A 405 13.65 0.38 -9.62
C LEU A 405 14.26 1.80 -9.78
N GLY A 406 14.73 2.42 -8.70
CA GLY A 406 15.37 3.74 -8.73
C GLY A 406 14.43 4.93 -8.91
N LEU A 407 13.11 4.71 -8.90
CA LEU A 407 12.08 5.75 -9.05
C LEU A 407 11.70 6.37 -7.69
N ASN A 408 12.68 6.93 -6.97
CA ASN A 408 12.42 7.54 -5.67
C ASN A 408 13.39 8.68 -5.33
N GLN A 409 12.85 9.88 -5.09
CA GLN A 409 13.63 11.06 -4.69
C GLN A 409 14.23 10.94 -3.28
N GLN A 410 13.53 10.28 -2.36
CA GLN A 410 13.90 10.25 -0.93
C GLN A 410 15.13 9.38 -0.66
N PHE A 411 15.37 8.32 -1.46
CA PHE A 411 16.56 7.48 -1.33
C PHE A 411 17.80 8.11 -1.96
N ASP A 412 17.63 8.91 -3.02
CA ASP A 412 18.75 9.53 -3.71
C ASP A 412 19.39 10.67 -2.91
N ILE A 413 18.61 11.35 -2.06
CA ILE A 413 19.15 12.33 -1.09
C ILE A 413 20.11 11.66 -0.10
N GLY A 414 19.85 10.40 0.28
CA GLY A 414 20.76 9.60 1.10
C GLY A 414 22.04 9.17 0.36
N ARG A 415 22.00 9.04 -0.96
CA ARG A 415 23.19 8.81 -1.81
C ARG A 415 23.98 10.08 -2.09
N GLN A 416 23.30 11.22 -2.30
CA GLN A 416 23.92 12.52 -2.52
C GLN A 416 24.52 13.13 -1.24
N GLY A 417 24.07 12.68 -0.06
CA GLY A 417 24.72 12.98 1.24
C GLY A 417 26.09 12.33 1.44
N LEU A 418 26.48 11.39 0.55
CA LEU A 418 27.88 10.98 0.40
C LEU A 418 28.48 11.79 -0.75
N HIS A 419 28.93 13.00 -0.43
CA HIS A 419 29.83 13.75 -1.29
C HIS A 419 31.02 12.86 -1.63
N LYS A 420 30.98 12.26 -2.83
CA LYS A 420 32.18 11.78 -3.52
C LYS A 420 32.99 13.02 -3.86
N GLU A 421 33.83 13.47 -2.94
CA GLU A 421 35.07 14.10 -3.37
C GLU A 421 35.93 12.99 -3.97
N SER A 422 35.78 12.79 -5.28
CA SER A 422 36.73 12.03 -6.07
C SER A 422 38.00 12.88 -6.21
N GLN A 423 38.91 12.75 -5.26
CA GLN A 423 40.30 13.07 -5.52
C GLN A 423 40.94 11.85 -6.19
N ASN A 424 41.26 12.01 -7.46
CA ASN A 424 41.92 11.00 -8.29
C ASN A 424 43.39 10.92 -7.88
N ASP A 425 43.79 9.85 -7.19
CA ASP A 425 45.17 9.62 -6.72
C ASP A 425 46.06 8.89 -7.76
N GLY A 426 45.58 8.76 -9.01
CA GLY A 426 46.43 8.42 -10.15
C GLY A 426 46.82 6.93 -10.26
N TRP A 427 46.27 6.05 -9.44
CA TRP A 427 46.53 4.59 -9.53
C TRP A 427 45.20 3.84 -9.59
N GLY A 428 44.61 3.78 -10.78
CA GLY A 428 43.26 3.26 -10.99
C GLY A 428 43.06 1.80 -10.56
N TRP A 429 42.45 1.59 -9.39
CA TRP A 429 41.60 0.45 -9.04
C TRP A 429 40.71 0.82 -7.83
N VAL A 430 39.43 1.12 -8.04
CA VAL A 430 38.48 1.36 -6.93
C VAL A 430 37.85 0.03 -6.49
N LYS A 431 38.31 -0.50 -5.34
CA LYS A 431 37.57 -1.49 -4.55
C LYS A 431 36.54 -0.77 -3.69
N CYS A 432 35.25 -0.95 -3.97
CA CYS A 432 34.17 -0.49 -3.09
C CYS A 432 34.08 -1.39 -1.84
N LYS A 433 34.59 -0.90 -0.71
CA LYS A 433 34.23 -1.39 0.63
C LYS A 433 33.04 -0.57 1.12
N ILE A 434 31.91 -1.24 1.37
CA ILE A 434 30.78 -0.67 2.11
C ILE A 434 31.23 -0.56 3.57
N VAL A 435 31.39 0.66 4.08
CA VAL A 435 31.68 0.94 5.49
C VAL A 435 30.34 1.01 6.23
N ASP A 436 30.22 0.23 7.31
CA ASP A 436 29.10 0.24 8.26
C ASP A 436 28.93 1.64 8.86
N PRO A 437 27.70 2.21 8.93
CA PRO A 437 27.46 3.54 9.48
C PRO A 437 27.41 3.56 11.03
N TYR A 438 27.71 2.45 11.70
CA TYR A 438 27.82 2.41 13.16
C TYR A 438 29.12 1.72 13.55
N GLY A 439 30.20 2.49 13.57
CA GLY A 439 31.41 2.11 14.28
C GLY A 439 31.20 2.34 15.77
N TYR A 440 30.66 1.33 16.46
CA TYR A 440 30.98 0.91 17.84
C TYR A 440 30.48 -0.52 18.06
#